data_AF-A0A0C2FLR6-F1
#
_entry.id   AF-A0A0C2FLR6-F1
#
_cell.length_a   1.000
_cell.length_b   1.000
_cell.length_c   1.000
_cell.angle_alpha   90.00
_cell.angle_beta   90.00
_cell.angle_gamma   90.00
#
_symmetry.space_group_name_H-M   'P 1'
#
loop_
_entity.id
_entity.type
_entity.pdbx_description
1 polymer ?
#
loop_
_entity_poly.entity_id
_entity_poly.type
_entity_poly.pdbx_seq_one_letter_code
_entity_poly.pdbx_strand_id
1 'polypeptide(L)'
;MCSISASYLLEDIDKYRFLVNGNITLPNVDDAQEFQSTLKSMRIMGFAEDEITSVLRVVSATVLMGNFEFTQEKKSDQAILPDDRVIQKVCHLLGLPVIELTKAFLRPRIKVGREFVNKAQNKEQAEFAVEAIAKASYERMFKWLVNRINKSLDRTRRQGASFIGILDIAGYVYS
;
A
#
# COMPACT_ATOMS: atom_id res chain seq x y z
N MET A 1 -18.31 -10.82 -5.55
CA MET A 1 -16.94 -10.93 -5.03
C MET A 1 -15.93 -11.41 -6.07
N CYS A 2 -16.17 -12.50 -6.81
CA CYS A 2 -15.23 -13.04 -7.82
C CYS A 2 -14.71 -12.02 -8.87
N SER A 3 -15.55 -11.07 -9.33
CA SER A 3 -15.13 -10.04 -10.30
C SER A 3 -14.21 -8.94 -9.73
N ILE A 4 -14.29 -8.67 -8.43
CA ILE A 4 -13.52 -7.61 -7.75
C ILE A 4 -12.12 -8.15 -7.45
N SER A 5 -12.01 -9.37 -6.93
CA SER A 5 -10.72 -10.00 -6.61
C SER A 5 -9.79 -10.07 -7.82
N ALA A 6 -10.33 -10.45 -8.99
CA ALA A 6 -9.57 -10.49 -10.24
C ALA A 6 -9.08 -9.09 -10.67
N SER A 7 -9.90 -8.05 -10.47
CA SER A 7 -9.57 -6.67 -10.87
C SER A 7 -8.42 -6.07 -10.05
N TYR A 8 -8.19 -6.59 -8.84
CA TYR A 8 -7.11 -6.15 -7.95
C TYR A 8 -6.01 -7.19 -7.80
N LEU A 9 -6.00 -8.24 -8.64
CA LEU A 9 -5.00 -9.32 -8.63
C LEU A 9 -4.84 -9.99 -7.26
N LEU A 10 -5.96 -10.09 -6.52
CA LEU A 10 -5.97 -10.66 -5.18
C LEU A 10 -5.94 -12.19 -5.24
N GLU A 11 -5.06 -12.77 -4.45
CA GLU A 11 -4.93 -14.20 -4.15
C GLU A 11 -5.55 -14.54 -2.78
N ASP A 12 -5.54 -15.83 -2.44
CA ASP A 12 -5.97 -16.30 -1.11
C ASP A 12 -5.13 -15.65 0.00
N ILE A 13 -5.76 -15.43 1.15
CA ILE A 13 -5.18 -14.71 2.29
C ILE A 13 -3.83 -15.30 2.76
N ASP A 14 -3.68 -16.62 2.71
CA ASP A 14 -2.46 -17.32 3.14
C ASP A 14 -1.29 -17.14 2.16
N LYS A 15 -1.51 -16.50 1.01
CA LYS A 15 -0.48 -16.19 0.02
C LYS A 15 0.26 -14.89 0.32
N TYR A 16 -0.12 -14.13 1.33
CA TYR A 16 0.49 -12.82 1.61
C TYR A 16 1.40 -12.83 2.83
N ARG A 17 2.70 -12.59 2.62
CA ARG A 17 3.70 -12.56 3.70
C ARG A 17 3.43 -11.48 4.75
N PHE A 18 2.84 -10.35 4.36
CA PHE A 18 2.48 -9.29 5.29
C PHE A 18 1.27 -9.63 6.19
N LEU A 19 0.50 -10.67 5.85
CA LEU A 19 -0.62 -11.15 6.67
C LEU A 19 -0.14 -12.30 7.56
N VAL A 20 0.69 -11.97 8.55
CA VAL A 20 1.48 -12.92 9.36
C VAL A 20 0.64 -14.00 10.06
N ASN A 21 -0.57 -13.66 10.48
CA ASN A 21 -1.47 -14.59 11.19
C ASN A 21 -2.61 -15.12 10.30
N GLY A 22 -2.54 -14.91 8.98
CA GLY A 22 -3.55 -15.34 8.03
C GLY A 22 -4.94 -14.77 8.33
N ASN A 23 -5.98 -15.59 8.13
CA ASN A 23 -7.37 -15.19 8.31
C ASN A 23 -7.82 -15.26 9.78
N ILE A 24 -7.71 -14.14 10.49
CA ILE A 24 -8.31 -13.99 11.82
C ILE A 24 -9.71 -13.40 11.65
N THR A 25 -10.74 -14.16 12.02
CA THR A 25 -12.13 -13.67 12.05
C THR A 25 -12.46 -13.05 13.41
N LEU A 26 -13.10 -11.88 13.41
CA LEU A 26 -13.58 -11.25 14.63
C LEU A 26 -14.99 -11.76 14.98
N PRO A 27 -15.30 -12.00 16.28
CA PRO A 27 -16.65 -12.36 16.68
C PRO A 27 -17.66 -11.27 16.29
N ASN A 28 -18.75 -11.68 15.63
CA ASN A 28 -19.85 -10.81 15.20
C ASN A 28 -19.48 -9.75 14.13
N VAL A 29 -18.40 -9.96 13.39
CA VAL A 29 -18.02 -9.10 12.26
C VAL A 29 -18.02 -9.92 10.97
N ASP A 30 -18.71 -9.42 9.94
CA ASP A 30 -18.66 -9.96 8.59
C ASP A 30 -17.84 -9.01 7.70
N ASP A 31 -16.62 -9.39 7.35
CA ASP A 31 -15.70 -8.57 6.55
C ASP A 31 -16.27 -8.22 5.17
N ALA A 32 -17.10 -9.09 4.57
CA ALA A 32 -17.73 -8.82 3.29
C ALA A 32 -18.80 -7.73 3.44
N GLN A 33 -19.57 -7.77 4.52
CA GLN A 33 -20.54 -6.73 4.86
C GLN A 33 -19.85 -5.40 5.18
N GLU A 34 -18.81 -5.41 6.02
CA GLU A 34 -18.04 -4.21 6.39
C GLU A 34 -17.38 -3.57 5.17
N PHE A 35 -16.86 -4.37 4.23
CA PHE A 35 -16.34 -3.87 2.98
C PHE A 35 -17.41 -3.12 2.17
N GLN A 36 -18.61 -3.70 2.00
CA GLN A 36 -19.70 -3.03 1.28
C GLN A 36 -20.16 -1.74 1.98
N SER A 37 -20.26 -1.77 3.31
CA SER A 37 -20.59 -0.60 4.13
C SER A 37 -19.56 0.51 3.95
N THR A 38 -18.27 0.16 3.93
CA THR A 38 -17.17 1.11 3.71
C THR A 38 -17.25 1.75 2.31
N LEU A 39 -17.45 0.94 1.25
CA LEU A 39 -17.60 1.46 -0.11
C LEU A 39 -18.81 2.39 -0.24
N LYS A 40 -19.94 2.04 0.39
CA LYS A 40 -21.14 2.89 0.42
C LYS A 40 -20.84 4.22 1.13
N SER A 41 -20.14 4.19 2.25
CA SER A 41 -19.73 5.39 2.97
C SER A 41 -18.81 6.29 2.15
N MET A 42 -17.84 5.72 1.42
CA MET A 42 -16.99 6.49 0.50
C MET A 42 -17.82 7.21 -0.58
N ARG A 43 -18.81 6.53 -1.18
CA ARG A 43 -19.72 7.14 -2.16
C ARG A 43 -20.58 8.26 -1.57
N ILE A 44 -21.10 8.06 -0.35
CA ILE A 44 -21.85 9.10 0.38
C ILE A 44 -20.97 10.33 0.64
N MET A 45 -19.70 10.11 0.97
CA MET A 45 -18.69 11.16 1.12
C MET A 45 -18.24 11.78 -0.22
N GLY A 46 -18.87 11.38 -1.33
CA GLY A 46 -18.68 11.96 -2.65
C GLY A 46 -17.37 11.54 -3.33
N PHE A 47 -16.81 10.40 -2.97
CA PHE A 47 -15.68 9.81 -3.71
C PHE A 47 -16.16 9.31 -5.08
N ALA A 48 -15.38 9.59 -6.12
CA ALA A 48 -15.64 9.04 -7.44
C ALA A 48 -15.18 7.56 -7.52
N GLU A 49 -15.74 6.77 -8.43
CA GLU A 49 -15.43 5.34 -8.51
C GLU A 49 -13.96 5.06 -8.88
N ASP A 50 -13.33 5.95 -9.64
CA ASP A 50 -11.90 5.90 -9.95
C ASP A 50 -11.01 6.19 -8.74
N GLU A 51 -11.43 7.12 -7.86
CA GLU A 51 -10.78 7.37 -6.58
C GLU A 51 -10.85 6.13 -5.67
N ILE A 52 -12.04 5.53 -5.54
CA ILE A 52 -12.23 4.29 -4.77
C ILE A 52 -11.37 3.17 -5.33
N THR A 53 -11.40 2.98 -6.65
CA THR A 53 -10.60 1.96 -7.35
C THR A 53 -9.10 2.19 -7.11
N SER A 54 -8.64 3.44 -7.15
CA SER A 54 -7.24 3.80 -6.92
C SER A 54 -6.79 3.46 -5.50
N VAL A 55 -7.62 3.74 -4.49
CA VAL A 55 -7.35 3.36 -3.10
C VAL A 55 -7.22 1.84 -2.99
N LEU A 56 -8.16 1.07 -3.54
CA LEU A 56 -8.13 -0.39 -3.50
C LEU A 56 -6.93 -0.99 -4.24
N ARG A 57 -6.50 -0.38 -5.36
CA ARG A 57 -5.26 -0.76 -6.06
C ARG A 57 -4.03 -0.56 -5.20
N VAL A 58 -3.93 0.56 -4.48
CA VAL A 58 -2.80 0.83 -3.57
C VAL A 58 -2.79 -0.15 -2.40
N VAL A 59 -3.94 -0.49 -1.83
CA VAL A 59 -4.05 -1.51 -0.77
C VAL A 59 -3.56 -2.87 -1.29
N SER A 60 -4.08 -3.32 -2.43
CA SER A 60 -3.64 -4.60 -3.04
C SER A 60 -2.14 -4.61 -3.33
N ALA A 61 -1.62 -3.56 -3.98
CA ALA A 61 -0.20 -3.44 -4.29
C ALA A 61 0.68 -3.45 -3.03
N THR A 62 0.25 -2.80 -1.95
CA THR A 62 0.96 -2.80 -0.66
C THR A 62 1.12 -4.21 -0.10
N VAL A 63 0.05 -5.02 -0.13
CA VAL A 63 0.10 -6.39 0.39
C VAL A 63 0.93 -7.29 -0.53
N LEU A 64 0.79 -7.15 -1.85
CA LEU A 64 1.58 -7.88 -2.85
C LEU A 64 3.08 -7.58 -2.79
N MET A 65 3.49 -6.35 -2.44
CA MET A 65 4.91 -6.01 -2.26
C MET A 65 5.59 -6.93 -1.24
N GLY A 66 4.87 -7.37 -0.21
CA GLY A 66 5.41 -8.31 0.79
C GLY A 66 5.82 -9.67 0.21
N ASN A 67 5.33 -10.02 -0.98
CA ASN A 67 5.64 -11.27 -1.66
C ASN A 67 6.82 -11.16 -2.64
N PHE A 68 7.56 -10.04 -2.66
CA PHE A 68 8.80 -9.98 -3.43
C PHE A 68 9.85 -10.90 -2.80
N GLU A 69 10.39 -11.82 -3.60
CA GLU A 69 11.38 -12.79 -3.16
C GLU A 69 12.74 -12.47 -3.76
N PHE A 70 13.62 -11.84 -2.99
CA PHE A 70 15.00 -11.60 -3.41
C PHE A 70 15.90 -12.77 -3.02
N THR A 71 16.84 -13.09 -3.89
CA THR A 71 17.92 -14.04 -3.59
C THR A 71 19.28 -13.37 -3.77
N GLN A 72 20.29 -13.93 -3.13
CA GLN A 72 21.66 -13.43 -3.18
C GLN A 72 22.39 -14.11 -4.34
N GLU A 73 23.04 -13.33 -5.21
CA GLU A 73 23.86 -13.91 -6.29
C GLU A 73 25.07 -14.67 -5.70
N LYS A 74 25.44 -15.83 -6.28
CA LYS A 74 26.55 -16.66 -5.73
C LYS A 74 27.94 -16.05 -5.91
N LYS A 75 28.11 -15.21 -6.93
CA LYS A 75 29.40 -14.63 -7.34
C LYS A 75 29.55 -13.17 -6.93
N SER A 76 28.49 -12.55 -6.42
CA SER A 76 28.51 -11.16 -5.96
C SER A 76 27.51 -10.99 -4.82
N ASP A 77 27.79 -10.08 -3.87
CA ASP A 77 26.85 -9.74 -2.81
C ASP A 77 25.67 -8.87 -3.30
N GLN A 78 25.23 -9.05 -4.56
CA GLN A 78 24.07 -8.37 -5.14
C GLN A 78 22.78 -9.20 -5.03
N ALA A 79 21.69 -8.53 -4.68
CA ALA A 79 20.34 -9.06 -4.78
C ALA A 79 19.96 -9.30 -6.24
N ILE A 80 19.22 -10.38 -6.47
CA ILE A 80 18.50 -10.65 -7.70
C ILE A 80 17.03 -10.95 -7.37
N LEU A 81 16.14 -10.64 -8.31
CA LEU A 81 14.72 -10.98 -8.26
C LEU A 81 14.48 -12.12 -9.27
N PRO A 82 14.56 -13.40 -8.87
CA PRO A 82 14.47 -14.54 -9.79
C PRO A 82 13.07 -14.72 -10.39
N ASP A 83 12.03 -14.33 -9.66
CA ASP A 83 10.64 -14.37 -10.12
C ASP A 83 10.07 -12.95 -10.18
N ASP A 84 9.74 -12.50 -11.38
CA ASP A 84 9.22 -11.16 -11.62
C ASP A 84 7.68 -11.10 -11.65
N ARG A 85 6.97 -12.21 -11.46
CA ARG A 85 5.50 -12.24 -11.54
C ARG A 85 4.85 -11.29 -10.54
N VAL A 86 5.32 -11.26 -9.29
CA VAL A 86 4.73 -10.39 -8.25
C VAL A 86 5.00 -8.91 -8.56
N ILE A 87 6.21 -8.55 -8.99
CA ILE A 87 6.53 -7.16 -9.33
C ILE A 87 5.77 -6.69 -10.58
N GLN A 88 5.51 -7.58 -11.54
CA GLN A 88 4.63 -7.30 -12.68
C GLN A 88 3.21 -6.97 -12.24
N LYS A 89 2.64 -7.74 -11.29
CA LYS A 89 1.30 -7.46 -10.71
C LYS A 89 1.27 -6.08 -10.03
N VAL A 90 2.27 -5.79 -9.19
CA VAL A 90 2.38 -4.49 -8.50
C VAL A 90 2.51 -3.34 -9.50
N CYS A 91 3.34 -3.50 -10.54
CA CYS A 91 3.50 -2.52 -11.61
C CYS A 91 2.21 -2.28 -12.38
N HIS A 92 1.45 -3.34 -12.68
CA HIS A 92 0.15 -3.22 -13.34
C HIS A 92 -0.85 -2.42 -12.50
N LEU A 93 -0.94 -2.70 -11.19
CA LEU A 93 -1.84 -1.99 -10.28
C LEU A 93 -1.49 -0.51 -10.13
N LEU A 94 -0.18 -0.19 -10.09
CA LEU A 94 0.32 1.16 -9.86
C LEU A 94 0.60 1.96 -11.14
N GLY A 95 0.49 1.34 -12.32
CA GLY A 95 0.82 1.97 -13.60
C GLY A 95 2.31 2.30 -13.74
N LEU A 96 3.18 1.44 -13.19
CA LEU A 96 4.64 1.63 -13.20
C LEU A 96 5.32 0.72 -14.23
N PRO A 97 6.44 1.15 -14.83
CA PRO A 97 7.24 0.27 -15.68
C PRO A 97 8.03 -0.74 -14.85
N VAL A 98 7.87 -2.03 -15.16
CA VAL A 98 8.50 -3.16 -14.43
C VAL A 98 10.01 -3.02 -14.36
N ILE A 99 10.65 -2.72 -15.49
CA ILE A 99 12.10 -2.60 -15.59
C ILE A 99 12.64 -1.52 -14.63
N GLU A 100 11.97 -0.37 -14.56
CA GLU A 100 12.39 0.73 -13.70
C GLU A 100 12.15 0.42 -12.23
N LEU A 101 11.02 -0.20 -11.88
CA LEU A 101 10.74 -0.56 -10.49
C LEU A 101 11.71 -1.64 -9.99
N THR A 102 11.97 -2.68 -10.79
CA THR A 102 12.96 -3.71 -10.47
C THR A 102 14.34 -3.09 -10.29
N LYS A 103 14.75 -2.19 -11.19
CA LYS A 103 16.02 -1.48 -11.08
C LYS A 103 16.07 -0.58 -9.86
N ALA A 104 14.97 0.06 -9.48
CA ALA A 104 14.91 0.92 -8.29
C ALA A 104 15.16 0.13 -7.00
N PHE A 105 14.70 -1.13 -6.92
CA PHE A 105 14.98 -2.00 -5.78
C PHE A 105 16.39 -2.62 -5.81
N LEU A 106 16.85 -3.09 -6.97
CA LEU A 106 18.13 -3.81 -7.05
C LEU A 106 19.35 -2.87 -7.17
N ARG A 107 19.19 -1.75 -7.87
CA ARG A 107 20.27 -0.79 -8.20
C ARG A 107 19.75 0.65 -8.14
N PRO A 108 19.28 1.13 -6.97
CA PRO A 108 18.80 2.50 -6.81
C PRO A 108 19.84 3.53 -7.23
N ARG A 109 19.35 4.61 -7.84
CA ARG A 109 20.16 5.77 -8.22
C ARG A 109 20.25 6.72 -7.03
N ILE A 110 21.42 6.81 -6.43
CA ILE A 110 21.68 7.59 -5.21
C ILE A 110 22.54 8.80 -5.55
N LYS A 111 22.23 9.96 -4.96
CA LYS A 111 23.06 11.16 -5.07
C LYS A 111 24.18 11.10 -4.03
N VAL A 112 25.43 11.17 -4.48
CA VAL A 112 26.62 11.20 -3.63
C VAL A 112 27.39 12.48 -3.95
N GLY A 113 27.35 13.45 -3.04
CA GLY A 113 27.87 14.78 -3.29
C GLY A 113 27.16 15.46 -4.48
N ARG A 114 27.90 15.68 -5.57
CA ARG A 114 27.39 16.28 -6.82
C ARG A 114 27.00 15.24 -7.89
N GLU A 115 27.34 13.98 -7.70
CA GLU A 115 27.16 12.92 -8.70
C GLU A 115 26.00 11.99 -8.36
N PHE A 116 25.50 11.28 -9.37
CA PHE A 116 24.54 10.20 -9.20
C PHE A 116 25.19 8.87 -9.54
N VAL A 117 25.10 7.93 -8.62
CA VAL A 117 25.65 6.58 -8.77
C VAL A 117 24.54 5.54 -8.64
N ASN A 118 24.61 4.48 -9.44
CA ASN A 118 23.74 3.32 -9.25
C ASN A 118 24.45 2.37 -8.27
N LYS A 119 23.84 2.16 -7.09
CA LYS A 119 24.41 1.31 -6.05
C LYS A 119 23.68 -0.03 -6.02
N ALA A 120 24.37 -1.12 -6.32
CA ALA A 120 23.78 -2.45 -6.14
C ALA A 120 23.45 -2.71 -4.67
N GLN A 121 22.26 -3.25 -4.41
CA GLN A 121 21.82 -3.66 -3.08
C GLN A 121 22.12 -5.14 -2.85
N ASN A 122 22.36 -5.53 -1.60
CA ASN A 122 22.28 -6.94 -1.20
C ASN A 122 20.82 -7.35 -0.90
N LYS A 123 20.58 -8.63 -0.61
CA LYS A 123 19.23 -9.15 -0.38
C LYS A 123 18.53 -8.39 0.75
N GLU A 124 19.18 -8.23 1.90
CA GLU A 124 18.59 -7.62 3.09
C GLU A 124 18.21 -6.15 2.86
N GLN A 125 19.04 -5.41 2.11
CA GLN A 125 18.75 -4.02 1.74
C GLN A 125 17.55 -3.92 0.81
N ALA A 126 17.41 -4.84 -0.16
CA ALA A 126 16.26 -4.87 -1.05
C ALA A 126 14.97 -5.20 -0.30
N GLU A 127 14.99 -6.21 0.58
CA GLU A 127 13.85 -6.57 1.45
C GLU A 127 13.46 -5.40 2.38
N PHE A 128 14.43 -4.77 3.02
CA PHE A 128 14.20 -3.58 3.86
C PHE A 128 13.57 -2.43 3.06
N ALA A 129 14.06 -2.18 1.85
CA ALA A 129 13.52 -1.13 0.98
C ALA A 129 12.06 -1.41 0.60
N VAL A 130 11.70 -2.67 0.32
CA VAL A 130 10.31 -3.08 0.05
C VAL A 130 9.42 -2.80 1.24
N GLU A 131 9.81 -3.22 2.45
CA GLU A 131 9.02 -2.95 3.65
C GLU A 131 8.83 -1.44 3.90
N ALA A 132 9.90 -0.66 3.76
CA ALA A 132 9.85 0.77 3.94
C ALA A 132 8.93 1.44 2.91
N ILE A 133 9.01 1.03 1.64
CA ILE A 133 8.17 1.57 0.56
C ILE A 133 6.71 1.15 0.72
N ALA A 134 6.43 -0.09 1.12
CA ALA A 134 5.07 -0.56 1.38
C ALA A 134 4.42 0.24 2.53
N LYS A 135 5.13 0.41 3.66
CA LYS A 135 4.69 1.23 4.79
C LYS A 135 4.43 2.68 4.37
N ALA A 136 5.38 3.28 3.65
CA ALA A 136 5.24 4.66 3.16
C ALA A 136 4.10 4.83 2.15
N SER A 137 3.83 3.82 1.31
CA SER A 137 2.74 3.84 0.33
C SER A 137 1.38 3.83 1.03
N TYR A 138 1.20 2.95 2.01
CA TYR A 138 0.00 2.90 2.83
C TYR A 138 -0.21 4.19 3.63
N GLU A 139 0.85 4.71 4.28
CA GLU A 139 0.79 5.96 5.04
C GLU A 139 0.37 7.14 4.16
N ARG A 140 0.94 7.27 2.95
CA ARG A 140 0.59 8.34 2.00
C ARG A 140 -0.84 8.21 1.50
N MET A 141 -1.30 6.98 1.22
CA MET A 141 -2.69 6.72 0.86
C MET A 141 -3.64 7.13 1.98
N PHE A 142 -3.33 6.77 3.23
CA PHE A 142 -4.13 7.14 4.39
C PHE A 142 -4.19 8.67 4.58
N LYS A 143 -3.05 9.36 4.50
CA LYS A 143 -2.99 10.84 4.52
C LYS A 143 -3.83 11.45 3.39
N TRP A 144 -3.81 10.86 2.21
CA TRP A 144 -4.63 11.30 1.08
C TRP A 144 -6.12 11.12 1.37
N LEU A 145 -6.55 9.98 1.94
CA LEU A 145 -7.93 9.72 2.34
C LEU A 145 -8.43 10.77 3.35
N VAL A 146 -7.65 11.06 4.39
CA VAL A 146 -7.98 12.09 5.38
C VAL A 146 -8.18 13.45 4.72
N ASN A 147 -7.24 13.87 3.87
CA ASN A 147 -7.36 15.12 3.14
C ASN A 147 -8.58 15.16 2.21
N ARG A 148 -8.91 14.03 1.58
CA ARG A 148 -10.06 13.89 0.67
C ARG A 148 -11.40 13.97 1.41
N ILE A 149 -11.47 13.38 2.60
CA ILE A 149 -12.62 13.45 3.51
C ILE A 149 -12.82 14.88 4.02
N ASN A 150 -11.74 15.53 4.49
CA ASN A 150 -11.79 16.91 4.98
C ASN A 150 -12.32 17.86 3.90
N LYS A 151 -11.85 17.71 2.65
CA LYS A 151 -12.38 18.49 1.51
C LYS A 151 -13.87 18.28 1.27
N SER A 152 -14.39 17.08 1.47
CA SER A 152 -15.84 16.82 1.33
C SER A 152 -16.64 17.51 2.45
N LEU A 153 -16.14 17.53 3.67
CA LEU A 153 -16.80 18.15 4.83
C LEU A 153 -16.74 19.68 4.79
N ASP A 154 -15.63 20.26 4.32
CA ASP A 154 -15.45 21.71 4.23
C ASP A 154 -16.36 22.37 3.18
N ARG A 155 -16.83 21.65 2.16
CA ARG A 155 -17.82 22.16 1.17
C ARG A 155 -19.11 22.65 1.81
N THR A 156 -19.41 22.18 3.02
CA THR A 156 -20.61 22.51 3.80
C THR A 156 -20.37 23.60 4.87
N ARG A 157 -19.12 24.04 5.09
CA ARG A 157 -18.81 25.08 6.09
C ARG A 157 -19.04 26.48 5.52
N ARG A 158 -20.13 27.14 5.95
CA ARG A 158 -20.11 28.60 6.11
C ARG A 158 -19.18 28.92 7.28
N GLN A 159 -18.38 30.00 7.21
CA GLN A 159 -17.57 30.44 8.35
C GLN A 159 -18.48 30.82 9.52
N GLY A 160 -18.79 29.85 10.38
CA GLY A 160 -19.51 30.07 11.63
C GLY A 160 -18.59 30.72 12.66
N ALA A 161 -19.16 31.56 13.52
CA ALA A 161 -18.43 32.26 14.58
C ALA A 161 -17.98 31.34 15.75
N SER A 162 -18.27 30.04 15.70
CA SER A 162 -17.97 29.08 16.77
C SER A 162 -17.71 27.68 16.21
N PHE A 163 -16.90 26.86 16.90
CA PHE A 163 -16.61 25.46 16.55
C PHE A 163 -16.63 24.57 17.79
N ILE A 164 -16.94 23.28 17.61
CA ILE A 164 -16.85 22.24 18.65
C ILE A 164 -15.73 21.28 18.25
N GLY A 165 -14.77 21.06 19.15
CA GLY A 165 -13.68 20.09 18.96
C GLY A 165 -13.97 18.79 19.72
N ILE A 166 -13.77 17.65 19.06
CA ILE A 166 -13.81 16.31 19.67
C ILE A 166 -12.41 15.73 19.55
N LEU A 167 -11.86 15.19 20.64
CA LEU A 167 -10.53 14.58 20.68
C LEU A 167 -10.68 13.08 20.94
N ASP A 168 -10.16 12.27 20.01
CA ASP A 168 -10.03 10.82 20.14
C ASP A 168 -8.56 10.46 19.93
N ILE A 169 -7.95 9.84 20.95
CA ILE A 169 -6.53 9.44 20.95
C ILE A 169 -6.43 7.97 21.34
N ALA A 170 -5.48 7.26 20.73
CA ALA A 170 -5.24 5.87 21.06
C ALA A 170 -4.98 5.69 22.56
N GLY A 171 -5.63 4.69 23.16
CA GLY A 171 -5.41 4.33 24.56
C GLY A 171 -4.00 3.80 24.80
N TYR A 172 -3.54 3.85 26.04
CA TYR A 172 -2.25 3.29 26.42
C TYR A 172 -2.23 1.77 26.16
N VAL A 173 -1.23 1.31 25.43
CA VAL A 173 -0.96 -0.11 25.19
C VAL A 173 0.35 -0.47 25.90
N TYR A 174 0.30 -1.40 26.85
CA TYR A 174 1.49 -2.03 27.41
C TYR A 174 1.83 -3.25 26.57
N SER A 175 3.06 -3.29 26.05
CA SER A 175 3.67 -4.46 25.40
C SER A 175 4.36 -5.35 26.41
#